data_AF-A0A563D7A8-F1
#
_entry.id   AF-A0A563D7A8-F1
#
_cell.length_a   1.000
_cell.length_b   1.000
_cell.length_c   1.000
_cell.angle_alpha   90.00
_cell.angle_beta   90.00
_cell.angle_gamma   90.00
#
_symmetry.space_group_name_H-M   'P 1'
#
loop_
_entity.id
_entity.type
_entity.pdbx_description
1 polymer ?
#
loop_
_entity_poly.entity_id
_entity_poly.type
_entity_poly.pdbx_seq_one_letter_code
_entity_poly.pdbx_strand_id
1 'polypeptide(L)'
;MNKELLGIFVSGAFSFIAVVVSIFGYRNSKKTSQVSSELLIQQMISNARKDVHDLSFRLNGDDKKIGKSLLNALLEQELNVYNTACASYLDRKIDRKRFKKTYLIEIQNFFEKDSEIKKIIEKTGRYNALKKVYEEWFNLEK
;
A
#
# COMPACT_ATOMS: atom_id res chain seq x y z
N MET A 1 21.91 14.09 54.25
CA MET A 1 21.10 13.30 53.29
C MET A 1 21.63 11.86 53.31
N ASN A 2 20.80 10.89 53.70
CA ASN A 2 21.23 9.50 53.83
C ASN A 2 21.58 8.93 52.46
N LYS A 3 22.66 8.14 52.37
CA LYS A 3 23.14 7.54 51.11
C LYS A 3 22.05 6.73 50.39
N GLU A 4 21.14 6.13 51.15
CA GLU A 4 19.98 5.40 50.62
C GLU A 4 18.97 6.30 49.90
N LEU A 5 18.68 7.49 50.46
CA LEU A 5 17.77 8.46 49.85
C LEU A 5 18.33 8.94 48.49
N LEU A 6 19.64 9.20 48.44
CA LEU A 6 20.37 9.53 47.21
C LEU A 6 20.31 8.40 46.18
N GLY A 7 20.46 7.14 46.61
CA GLY A 7 20.34 5.96 45.75
C GLY A 7 18.97 5.85 45.08
N ILE A 8 17.89 6.08 45.84
CA ILE A 8 16.51 6.06 45.32
C ILE A 8 16.29 7.16 44.28
N PHE A 9 16.77 8.39 44.53
CA PHE A 9 16.66 9.48 43.56
C PHE A 9 17.42 9.20 42.26
N VAL A 10 18.63 8.64 42.37
CA VAL A 10 19.45 8.29 41.20
C VAL A 10 18.79 7.17 40.38
N SER A 11 18.29 6.11 41.02
CA SER A 11 17.55 5.05 40.30
C SER A 11 16.26 5.56 39.67
N GLY A 12 15.56 6.46 40.35
CA GLY A 12 14.36 7.13 39.84
C GLY A 12 14.67 7.91 38.56
N ALA A 13 15.75 8.69 38.56
CA ALA A 13 16.19 9.44 37.38
C ALA A 13 16.57 8.52 36.21
N PHE A 14 17.29 7.43 36.45
CA PHE A 14 17.64 6.46 35.40
C PHE A 14 16.43 5.77 34.78
N SER A 15 15.47 5.33 35.60
CA SER A 15 14.25 4.69 35.09
C SER A 15 13.42 5.65 34.23
N PHE A 16 13.34 6.93 34.62
CA PHE A 16 12.67 7.95 33.83
C PHE A 16 13.34 8.18 32.47
N ILE A 17 14.67 8.30 32.45
CA ILE A 17 15.43 8.43 31.19
C ILE A 17 15.21 7.21 30.28
N ALA A 18 15.23 6.00 30.85
CA ALA A 18 14.99 4.77 30.09
C ALA A 18 13.61 4.78 29.42
N VAL A 19 12.55 5.16 30.15
CA VAL A 19 11.18 5.27 29.60
C VAL A 19 11.13 6.27 28.44
N VAL A 20 11.75 7.44 28.60
CA VAL A 20 11.79 8.45 27.54
C VAL A 20 12.49 7.90 26.29
N VAL A 21 13.66 7.27 26.45
CA VAL A 21 14.41 6.66 25.34
C VAL A 21 13.59 5.56 24.65
N SER A 22 12.90 4.70 25.41
CA SER A 22 12.03 3.65 24.87
C SER A 22 10.88 4.22 24.04
N ILE A 23 10.23 5.30 24.50
CA ILE A 23 9.16 5.96 23.74
C ILE A 23 9.69 6.52 22.42
N PHE A 24 10.86 7.18 22.44
CA PHE A 24 11.50 7.68 21.22
C PHE A 24 11.87 6.55 20.26
N GLY A 25 12.46 5.47 20.78
CA GLY A 25 12.81 4.27 20.01
C GLY A 25 11.59 3.61 19.35
N TYR A 26 10.49 3.44 20.10
CA TYR A 26 9.24 2.89 19.59
C TYR A 26 8.66 3.73 18.44
N ARG A 27 8.62 5.05 18.60
CA ARG A 27 8.12 5.97 17.55
C ARG A 27 8.97 5.88 16.29
N ASN A 28 10.29 5.82 16.43
CA ASN A 28 11.19 5.71 15.28
C ASN A 28 11.06 4.35 14.58
N SER A 29 10.98 3.25 15.34
CA SER A 29 10.76 1.91 14.81
C SER A 29 9.45 1.81 14.02
N LYS A 30 8.35 2.35 14.54
CA LYS A 30 7.06 2.40 13.83
C LYS A 30 7.17 3.15 12.51
N LYS A 31 7.87 4.29 12.48
CA LYS A 31 8.10 5.07 11.26
C LYS A 31 8.92 4.29 10.23
N THR A 32 9.99 3.62 10.65
CA THR A 32 10.80 2.76 9.78
C THR A 32 9.96 1.62 9.19
N SER A 33 9.16 0.94 10.02
CA SER A 33 8.26 -0.11 9.57
C SER A 33 7.28 0.38 8.51
N GLN A 34 6.68 1.55 8.71
CA GLN A 34 5.79 2.18 7.74
C GLN A 34 6.51 2.45 6.40
N VAL A 35 7.72 3.03 6.43
CA VAL A 35 8.51 3.32 5.22
C VAL A 35 8.86 2.03 4.48
N SER A 36 9.25 0.96 5.19
CA SER A 36 9.52 -0.35 4.58
C SER A 36 8.29 -0.94 3.89
N SER A 37 7.10 -0.84 4.51
CA SER A 37 5.84 -1.28 3.89
C SER A 37 5.49 -0.45 2.65
N GLU A 38 5.71 0.86 2.67
CA GLU A 38 5.50 1.73 1.50
C GLU A 38 6.41 1.35 0.33
N LEU A 39 7.70 1.09 0.59
CA LEU A 39 8.64 0.67 -0.44
C LEU A 39 8.25 -0.69 -1.03
N LEU A 40 7.84 -1.65 -0.19
CA LEU A 40 7.39 -2.96 -0.65
C LEU A 40 6.17 -2.84 -1.57
N ILE A 41 5.19 -2.00 -1.20
CA ILE A 41 4.01 -1.72 -2.04
C ILE A 41 4.42 -1.12 -3.38
N GLN A 42 5.33 -0.14 -3.37
CA GLN A 42 5.83 0.47 -4.61
C GLN A 42 6.53 -0.55 -5.52
N GLN A 43 7.34 -1.43 -4.95
CA GLN A 43 8.02 -2.50 -5.69
C GLN A 43 7.02 -3.50 -6.29
N MET A 44 6.05 -3.96 -5.51
CA MET A 44 5.01 -4.88 -6.00
C MET A 44 4.22 -4.27 -7.15
N ILE A 45 3.81 -3.00 -7.03
CA ILE A 45 3.10 -2.27 -8.08
C ILE A 45 3.98 -2.15 -9.32
N SER A 46 5.24 -1.72 -9.15
CA SER A 46 6.17 -1.56 -10.27
C SER A 46 6.44 -2.88 -11.00
N ASN A 47 6.54 -3.99 -10.28
CA ASN A 47 6.77 -5.31 -10.85
C ASN A 47 5.53 -5.79 -11.62
N ALA A 48 4.34 -5.70 -11.02
CA ALA A 48 3.11 -6.10 -11.70
C ALA A 48 2.89 -5.34 -13.02
N ARG A 49 3.12 -4.02 -13.01
CA ARG A 49 3.07 -3.18 -14.22
C ARG A 49 4.10 -3.59 -15.27
N LYS A 50 5.33 -3.87 -14.82
CA LYS A 50 6.39 -4.31 -15.71
C LYS A 50 6.00 -5.62 -16.40
N ASP A 51 5.40 -6.56 -15.68
CA ASP A 51 4.95 -7.84 -16.23
C ASP A 51 3.84 -7.63 -17.27
N VAL A 52 2.83 -6.80 -16.95
CA VAL A 52 1.76 -6.43 -17.90
C VAL A 52 2.35 -5.78 -19.16
N HIS A 53 3.27 -4.84 -19.00
CA HIS A 53 3.88 -4.13 -20.11
C HIS A 53 4.76 -5.05 -20.98
N ASP A 54 5.64 -5.86 -20.38
CA ASP A 54 6.50 -6.82 -21.09
C ASP A 54 5.67 -7.77 -21.94
N LEU A 55 4.62 -8.34 -21.35
CA LEU A 55 3.75 -9.23 -22.10
C LEU A 55 3.00 -8.48 -23.20
N SER A 56 2.43 -7.31 -22.91
CA SER A 56 1.67 -6.53 -23.90
C SER A 56 2.50 -6.20 -25.14
N PHE A 57 3.81 -5.96 -24.97
CA PHE A 57 4.74 -5.70 -26.06
C PHE A 57 5.11 -6.97 -26.85
N ARG A 58 5.22 -8.11 -26.15
CA ARG A 58 5.59 -9.40 -26.75
C ARG A 58 4.44 -10.08 -27.50
N LEU A 59 3.21 -9.59 -27.35
CA LEU A 59 2.06 -10.02 -28.14
C LEU A 59 2.16 -9.51 -29.59
N ASN A 60 2.89 -10.24 -30.43
CA ASN A 60 2.87 -10.14 -31.90
C ASN A 60 2.56 -11.52 -32.51
N GLY A 61 1.53 -11.64 -33.36
CA GLY A 61 1.24 -12.85 -34.14
C GLY A 61 0.20 -13.86 -33.57
N ASP A 62 0.10 -15.03 -34.22
CA ASP A 62 -1.01 -16.01 -34.22
C ASP A 62 -1.44 -16.63 -32.86
N ASP A 63 -0.73 -16.38 -31.76
CA ASP A 63 -1.04 -16.89 -30.40
C ASP A 63 -2.02 -16.01 -29.60
N LYS A 64 -2.89 -15.28 -30.31
CA LYS A 64 -3.74 -14.21 -29.78
C LYS A 64 -4.61 -14.64 -28.58
N LYS A 65 -5.03 -15.91 -28.53
CA LYS A 65 -5.90 -16.44 -27.46
C LYS A 65 -5.14 -16.77 -26.17
N ILE A 66 -3.98 -17.42 -26.28
CA ILE A 66 -3.11 -17.74 -25.13
C ILE A 66 -2.56 -16.43 -24.56
N GLY A 67 -2.08 -15.55 -25.44
CA GLY A 67 -1.60 -14.23 -25.08
C GLY A 67 -2.63 -13.38 -24.34
N LYS A 68 -3.88 -13.37 -24.80
CA LYS A 68 -4.97 -12.65 -24.11
C LYS A 68 -5.30 -13.23 -22.73
N SER A 69 -5.31 -14.56 -22.61
CA SER A 69 -5.56 -15.21 -21.31
C SER A 69 -4.47 -14.87 -20.30
N LEU A 70 -3.21 -14.86 -20.73
CA LEU A 70 -2.08 -14.52 -19.88
C LEU A 70 -2.09 -13.02 -19.50
N LEU A 71 -2.42 -12.14 -20.45
CA LEU A 71 -2.57 -10.71 -20.18
C LEU A 71 -3.66 -10.45 -19.13
N ASN A 72 -4.82 -11.11 -19.24
CA ASN A 72 -5.87 -11.00 -18.23
C ASN A 72 -5.40 -11.45 -16.85
N ALA A 73 -4.61 -12.53 -16.77
CA ALA A 73 -4.06 -12.98 -15.49
C ALA A 73 -3.10 -11.94 -14.87
N LEU A 74 -2.27 -11.29 -15.69
CA LEU A 74 -1.38 -10.22 -15.23
C LEU A 74 -2.15 -8.96 -14.79
N LEU A 75 -3.22 -8.59 -15.50
CA LEU A 75 -4.11 -7.50 -15.08
C LEU A 75 -4.81 -7.84 -13.76
N GLU A 76 -5.28 -9.08 -13.58
CA GLU A 76 -5.83 -9.52 -12.29
C GLU A 76 -4.80 -9.44 -11.16
N GLN A 77 -3.55 -9.81 -11.43
CA GLN A 77 -2.44 -9.70 -10.48
C GLN A 77 -2.13 -8.24 -10.13
N GLU A 78 -2.09 -7.35 -11.12
CA GLU A 78 -1.92 -5.91 -10.90
C GLU A 78 -3.04 -5.37 -9.99
N LEU A 79 -4.30 -5.68 -10.28
CA LEU A 79 -5.44 -5.28 -9.47
C LEU A 79 -5.39 -5.86 -8.05
N ASN A 80 -4.88 -7.08 -7.86
CA ASN A 80 -4.69 -7.68 -6.54
C ASN A 80 -3.65 -6.89 -5.71
N VAL A 81 -2.56 -6.47 -6.35
CA VAL A 81 -1.54 -5.63 -5.70
C VAL A 81 -2.14 -4.28 -5.33
N TYR A 82 -2.89 -3.62 -6.23
CA TYR A 82 -3.58 -2.37 -5.93
C TYR A 82 -4.60 -2.52 -4.81
N ASN A 83 -5.36 -3.60 -4.78
CA ASN A 83 -6.31 -3.86 -3.71
C ASN A 83 -5.60 -4.04 -2.35
N THR A 84 -4.44 -4.71 -2.32
CA THR A 84 -3.61 -4.86 -1.11
C THR A 84 -3.05 -3.51 -0.64
N ALA A 85 -2.59 -2.68 -1.58
CA ALA A 85 -2.11 -1.33 -1.29
C ALA A 85 -3.24 -0.44 -0.73
N CYS A 86 -4.43 -0.50 -1.34
CA CYS A 86 -5.62 0.21 -0.88
C CYS A 86 -6.08 -0.29 0.50
N ALA A 87 -5.99 -1.58 0.81
CA ALA A 87 -6.26 -2.08 2.16
C ALA A 87 -5.29 -1.49 3.19
N SER A 88 -4.00 -1.45 2.86
CA SER A 88 -2.97 -0.82 3.71
C SER A 88 -3.22 0.69 3.92
N TYR A 89 -3.72 1.38 2.88
CA TYR A 89 -4.16 2.77 2.97
C TYR A 89 -5.33 2.95 3.94
N LEU A 90 -6.37 2.14 3.82
CA LEU A 90 -7.57 2.19 4.67
C LEU A 90 -7.22 1.89 6.13
N ASP A 91 -6.33 0.92 6.36
CA ASP A 91 -5.81 0.55 7.68
C ASP A 91 -4.84 1.59 8.28
N ARG A 92 -4.52 2.68 7.56
CA ARG A 92 -3.55 3.71 7.97
C ARG A 92 -2.14 3.14 8.25
N LYS A 93 -1.78 2.04 7.59
CA LYS A 93 -0.45 1.41 7.68
C LYS A 93 0.59 2.12 6.81
N ILE A 94 0.16 3.01 5.93
CA ILE A 94 0.98 3.84 5.04
C ILE A 94 0.54 5.31 5.08
N ASP A 95 1.38 6.22 4.57
CA ASP A 95 1.07 7.64 4.49
C ASP A 95 -0.03 7.88 3.45
N ARG A 96 -1.23 8.20 3.94
CA ARG A 96 -2.41 8.44 3.10
C ARG A 96 -2.25 9.60 2.14
N LYS A 97 -1.60 10.69 2.55
CA LYS A 97 -1.44 11.88 1.69
C LYS A 97 -0.51 11.55 0.53
N ARG A 98 0.61 10.91 0.83
CA ARG A 98 1.58 10.47 -0.16
C ARG A 98 0.98 9.44 -1.11
N PHE A 99 0.33 8.41 -0.58
CA PHE A 99 -0.30 7.36 -1.37
C PHE A 99 -1.34 7.93 -2.34
N LYS A 100 -2.26 8.79 -1.86
CA LYS A 100 -3.25 9.44 -2.72
C LYS A 100 -2.56 10.26 -3.81
N LYS A 101 -1.59 11.11 -3.45
CA LYS A 101 -0.84 11.91 -4.44
C LYS A 101 -0.20 11.04 -5.54
N THR A 102 0.35 9.87 -5.17
CA THR A 102 1.03 8.98 -6.11
C THR A 102 0.07 8.23 -7.04
N TYR A 103 -1.05 7.72 -6.52
CA TYR A 103 -1.89 6.76 -7.25
C TYR A 103 -3.28 7.27 -7.63
N LEU A 104 -3.60 8.55 -7.37
CA LEU A 104 -4.92 9.15 -7.65
C LEU A 104 -5.40 8.88 -9.08
N ILE A 105 -4.59 9.30 -10.07
CA ILE A 105 -4.96 9.26 -11.50
C ILE A 105 -5.11 7.83 -12.01
N GLU A 106 -4.27 6.93 -11.52
CA GLU A 106 -4.30 5.55 -11.96
C GLU A 106 -5.51 4.81 -11.41
N ILE A 107 -5.78 4.94 -10.11
CA ILE A 107 -6.98 4.38 -9.51
C ILE A 107 -8.20 4.95 -10.23
N GLN A 108 -8.23 6.24 -10.56
CA GLN A 108 -9.30 6.81 -11.39
C GLN A 108 -9.43 6.10 -12.75
N ASN A 109 -8.31 5.92 -13.46
CA ASN A 109 -8.32 5.31 -14.80
C ASN A 109 -8.85 3.86 -14.79
N PHE A 110 -8.61 3.08 -13.72
CA PHE A 110 -9.16 1.72 -13.59
C PHE A 110 -10.70 1.66 -13.60
N PHE A 111 -11.37 2.72 -13.12
CA PHE A 111 -12.83 2.77 -13.05
C PHE A 111 -13.47 3.55 -14.21
N GLU A 112 -12.76 4.53 -14.76
CA GLU A 112 -13.33 5.48 -15.71
C GLU A 112 -12.88 5.29 -17.16
N LYS A 113 -11.64 4.81 -17.40
CA LYS A 113 -11.06 4.76 -18.75
C LYS A 113 -10.84 3.36 -19.27
N ASP A 114 -10.42 2.43 -18.42
CA ASP A 114 -10.07 1.07 -18.87
C ASP A 114 -11.28 0.13 -18.82
N SER A 115 -11.87 -0.11 -20.00
CA SER A 115 -13.07 -0.95 -20.13
C SER A 115 -12.83 -2.45 -19.85
N GLU A 116 -11.60 -2.95 -20.02
CA GLU A 116 -11.28 -4.35 -19.72
C GLU A 116 -11.05 -4.53 -18.21
N ILE A 117 -10.27 -3.63 -17.60
CA ILE A 117 -10.06 -3.61 -16.14
C ILE A 117 -11.39 -3.42 -15.40
N LYS A 118 -12.25 -2.49 -15.85
CA LYS A 118 -13.57 -2.27 -15.26
C LYS A 118 -14.40 -3.55 -15.23
N LYS A 119 -14.42 -4.32 -16.32
CA LYS A 119 -15.11 -5.61 -16.39
C LYS A 119 -14.53 -6.62 -15.40
N ILE A 120 -13.21 -6.69 -15.25
CA ILE A 120 -12.55 -7.58 -14.28
C ILE A 120 -12.95 -7.20 -12.83
N ILE A 121 -12.98 -5.90 -12.54
CA ILE A 121 -13.34 -5.37 -11.23
C ILE A 121 -14.81 -5.65 -10.87
N GLU A 122 -15.71 -5.48 -11.84
CA GLU A 122 -17.15 -5.72 -11.67
C GLU A 122 -17.47 -7.21 -11.52
N LYS A 123 -16.81 -8.08 -12.31
CA LYS A 123 -17.10 -9.52 -12.35
C LYS A 123 -16.76 -10.26 -11.06
N THR A 124 -15.71 -9.86 -10.34
CA THR A 124 -15.09 -10.75 -9.35
C THR A 124 -15.42 -10.41 -7.89
N GLY A 125 -15.93 -9.22 -7.57
CA GLY A 125 -16.23 -8.83 -6.17
C GLY A 125 -15.02 -8.85 -5.20
N ARG A 126 -13.81 -9.13 -5.69
CA ARG A 126 -12.58 -9.32 -4.89
C ARG A 126 -11.89 -8.01 -4.53
N TYR A 127 -12.10 -6.95 -5.31
CA TYR A 127 -11.35 -5.70 -5.23
C TYR A 127 -12.02 -4.65 -4.33
N ASN A 128 -12.50 -5.07 -3.15
CA ASN A 128 -13.31 -4.21 -2.28
C ASN A 128 -12.55 -3.02 -1.70
N ALA A 129 -11.27 -3.20 -1.34
CA ALA A 129 -10.47 -2.10 -0.82
C ALA A 129 -10.18 -1.07 -1.91
N LEU A 130 -9.88 -1.53 -3.12
CA LEU A 130 -9.70 -0.67 -4.29
C LEU A 130 -10.97 0.15 -4.59
N LYS A 131 -12.15 -0.50 -4.60
CA LYS A 131 -13.46 0.16 -4.78
C LYS A 131 -13.71 1.22 -3.71
N LYS A 132 -13.53 0.87 -2.43
CA LYS A 132 -13.71 1.80 -1.31
C LYS A 132 -12.80 3.02 -1.39
N VAL A 133 -11.55 2.83 -1.80
CA VAL A 133 -10.60 3.95 -1.96
C VAL A 133 -11.00 4.85 -3.13
N TYR A 134 -11.42 4.26 -4.25
CA TYR A 134 -11.97 5.04 -5.37
C TYR A 134 -13.19 5.86 -4.94
N GLU A 135 -14.15 5.22 -4.25
CA GLU A 135 -15.33 5.91 -3.70
C GLU A 135 -14.95 7.03 -2.73
N GLU A 136 -14.03 6.78 -1.79
CA GLU A 136 -13.55 7.79 -0.84
C GLU A 136 -12.94 9.02 -1.54
N TRP A 137 -12.32 8.83 -2.71
CA TRP A 137 -11.60 9.89 -3.40
C TRP A 137 -12.44 10.65 -4.43
N PHE A 138 -13.43 9.99 -5.03
CA PHE A 138 -14.14 10.50 -6.20
C PHE A 138 -15.67 10.51 -6.04
N ASN A 139 -16.25 9.75 -5.10
CA ASN A 139 -17.67 9.87 -4.77
C ASN A 139 -17.83 10.87 -3.60
N LEU A 140 -18.23 12.08 -3.97
CA LEU A 140 -18.42 13.21 -3.06
C LEU A 140 -19.83 13.29 -2.46
N GLU A 141 -20.68 12.26 -2.62
CA GLU A 141 -21.97 12.22 -1.92
C GLU A 141 -21.76 11.87 -0.43
N LYS A 142 -21.51 12.92 0.38
CA LYS A 142 -21.74 12.94 1.82
C LYS A 142 -22.42 14.24 2.22
#